data_AF-A0A177LG43-F1
#
_entry.id   AF-A0A177LG43-F1
#
_cell.length_a   1.000
_cell.length_b   1.000
_cell.length_c   1.000
_cell.angle_alpha   90.00
_cell.angle_beta   90.00
_cell.angle_gamma   90.00
#
_symmetry.space_group_name_H-M   'P 1'
#
loop_
_entity.id
_entity.type
_entity.pdbx_description
1 polymer ?
#
loop_
_entity_poly.entity_id
_entity_poly.type
_entity_poly.pdbx_seq_one_letter_code
_entity_poly.pdbx_strand_id
1 'polypeptide(L)'
;MKATKLRIDSVPDRGKISQEFKMSWEELWSFHNSHCAVYELLPKLLPKYLEYIYIPTDKYEEWQEEQISKTEKIDVNEQQSITYGVLVLQPSSNTKIHYLIHLKKLSEHSISLSREQVFVNDAAPDLVLEKMMDLASTALYPLEISVDEHGAIDKIGNAQEIKSRWKKNTLPSIQQYYAGDVAANLVRKMDSFYEKIDTSPSLLEKDFFLQLFLFLKINLQETSRETADLSIYLPVVPRKITYQTIIGPRNRSASADQMLVEIRGHQKKDYRSTSSVGNISLDISISRRTHAITAITGMLSAEENNQEKQIFVEIYVMNEYI
;
A
#
# COMPACT_ATOMS: atom_id res chain seq x y z
N MET A 1 -35.41 -2.85 20.80
CA MET A 1 -34.04 -2.36 20.55
C MET A 1 -33.23 -3.52 19.98
N LYS A 2 -32.35 -3.32 18.99
CA LYS A 2 -31.53 -4.42 18.45
C LYS A 2 -30.39 -4.72 19.43
N ALA A 3 -30.02 -5.99 19.54
CA ALA A 3 -28.95 -6.45 20.41
C ALA A 3 -27.80 -7.01 19.58
N THR A 4 -26.57 -6.63 19.94
CA THR A 4 -25.33 -7.16 19.37
C THR A 4 -24.67 -8.07 20.39
N LYS A 5 -24.31 -9.30 19.98
CA LYS A 5 -23.57 -10.26 20.81
C LYS A 5 -22.07 -10.01 20.64
N LEU A 6 -21.40 -9.66 21.73
CA LEU A 6 -19.97 -9.37 21.77
C LEU A 6 -19.22 -10.40 22.58
N ARG A 7 -18.03 -10.74 22.13
CA ARG A 7 -17.09 -11.60 22.85
C ARG A 7 -16.23 -10.75 23.79
N ILE A 8 -16.00 -11.24 25.00
CA ILE A 8 -15.09 -10.61 25.96
C ILE A 8 -13.79 -11.43 26.01
N ASP A 9 -12.69 -10.82 25.57
CA ASP A 9 -11.38 -11.50 25.45
C ASP A 9 -10.50 -11.38 26.71
N SER A 10 -11.02 -10.77 27.79
CA SER A 10 -10.31 -10.59 29.07
C SER A 10 -11.19 -10.93 30.27
N VAL A 11 -10.59 -11.01 31.47
CA VAL A 11 -11.35 -11.28 32.70
C VAL A 11 -12.45 -10.22 32.87
N PRO A 12 -13.74 -10.63 32.93
CA PRO A 12 -14.85 -9.69 32.97
C PRO A 12 -14.81 -8.82 34.23
N ASP A 13 -14.76 -7.50 34.04
CA ASP A 13 -14.81 -6.52 35.11
C ASP A 13 -15.95 -5.52 34.84
N ARG A 14 -16.84 -5.34 35.82
CA ARG A 14 -18.02 -4.48 35.64
C ARG A 14 -17.65 -3.04 35.38
N GLY A 15 -16.66 -2.51 36.11
CA GLY A 15 -16.23 -1.13 35.98
C GLY A 15 -15.68 -0.86 34.59
N LYS A 16 -14.85 -1.77 34.09
CA LYS A 16 -14.30 -1.68 32.73
C LYS A 16 -15.39 -1.75 31.67
N ILE A 17 -16.27 -2.75 31.74
CA ILE A 17 -17.33 -2.95 30.75
C ILE A 17 -18.32 -1.77 30.74
N SER A 18 -18.70 -1.27 31.92
CA SER A 18 -19.58 -0.11 32.04
C SER A 18 -18.95 1.18 31.49
N GLN A 19 -17.66 1.40 31.77
CA GLN A 19 -16.93 2.53 31.20
C GLN A 19 -16.79 2.42 29.68
N GLU A 20 -16.50 1.21 29.19
CA GLU A 20 -16.27 0.94 27.77
C GLU A 20 -17.50 1.26 26.91
N PHE A 21 -18.68 0.84 27.35
CA PHE A 21 -19.93 1.07 26.59
C PHE A 21 -20.72 2.29 27.07
N LYS A 22 -20.17 3.09 28.00
CA LYS A 22 -20.82 4.26 28.61
C LYS A 22 -22.24 3.96 29.13
N MET A 23 -22.40 2.79 29.73
CA MET A 23 -23.65 2.31 30.33
C MET A 23 -23.42 1.99 31.80
N SER A 24 -24.40 2.29 32.65
CA SER A 24 -24.35 1.76 34.01
C SER A 24 -24.39 0.24 33.99
N TRP A 25 -23.82 -0.39 35.02
CA TRP A 25 -23.83 -1.85 35.14
C TRP A 25 -25.27 -2.39 35.18
N GLU A 26 -26.17 -1.68 35.87
CA GLU A 26 -27.58 -2.02 35.99
C GLU A 26 -28.30 -2.03 34.64
N GLU A 27 -28.04 -1.01 33.81
CA GLU A 27 -28.60 -0.92 32.45
C GLU A 27 -28.08 -2.05 31.56
N LEU A 28 -26.76 -2.29 31.56
CA LEU A 28 -26.15 -3.35 30.75
C LEU A 28 -26.61 -4.74 31.19
N TRP A 29 -26.65 -4.99 32.50
CA TRP A 29 -27.11 -6.26 33.07
C TRP A 29 -28.59 -6.53 32.73
N SER A 30 -29.45 -5.51 32.86
CA SER A 30 -30.86 -5.60 32.53
C SER A 30 -31.07 -5.82 31.02
N PHE A 31 -30.32 -5.11 30.19
CA PHE A 31 -30.38 -5.26 28.74
C PHE A 31 -29.93 -6.66 28.31
N HIS A 32 -28.79 -7.14 28.82
CA HIS A 32 -28.29 -8.47 28.52
C HIS A 32 -29.34 -9.54 28.85
N ASN A 33 -29.83 -9.55 30.09
CA ASN A 33 -30.73 -10.60 30.59
C ASN A 33 -32.11 -10.59 29.92
N SER A 34 -32.49 -9.49 29.28
CA SER A 34 -33.72 -9.41 28.48
C SER A 34 -33.54 -9.83 27.02
N HIS A 35 -32.31 -10.01 26.53
CA HIS A 35 -31.99 -10.28 25.12
C HIS A 35 -31.13 -11.54 24.89
N CYS A 36 -30.76 -12.27 25.94
CA CYS A 36 -29.97 -13.50 25.86
C CYS A 36 -30.83 -14.76 26.02
N ALA A 37 -30.25 -15.93 25.74
CA ALA A 37 -30.91 -17.19 26.09
C ALA A 37 -30.89 -17.42 27.62
N VAL A 38 -31.78 -18.27 28.13
CA VAL A 38 -31.90 -18.56 29.58
C VAL A 38 -30.59 -19.07 30.19
N TYR A 39 -29.79 -19.82 29.43
CA TYR A 39 -28.50 -20.36 29.88
C TYR A 39 -27.34 -19.33 29.82
N GLU A 40 -27.59 -18.13 29.27
CA GLU A 40 -26.61 -17.04 29.14
C GLU A 40 -26.84 -15.94 30.18
N LEU A 41 -27.88 -16.06 31.01
CA LEU A 41 -28.23 -15.06 32.01
C LEU A 41 -27.05 -14.72 32.91
N LEU A 42 -26.79 -13.42 33.05
CA LEU A 42 -25.76 -12.91 33.95
C LEU A 42 -26.26 -12.93 35.40
N PRO A 43 -25.54 -13.62 36.31
CA PRO A 43 -25.81 -13.50 37.73
C PRO A 43 -25.33 -12.15 38.27
N LYS A 44 -25.76 -11.81 39.49
CA LYS A 44 -25.36 -10.56 40.17
C LYS A 44 -23.85 -10.42 40.35
N LEU A 45 -23.07 -11.49 40.26
CA LEU A 45 -21.61 -11.52 40.29
C LEU A 45 -21.11 -12.07 38.96
N LEU A 46 -20.28 -11.31 38.24
CA LEU A 46 -19.77 -11.71 36.93
C LEU A 46 -18.96 -13.01 37.04
N PRO A 47 -19.33 -14.07 36.30
CA PRO A 47 -18.54 -15.28 36.25
C PRO A 47 -17.20 -15.03 35.55
N LYS A 48 -16.13 -15.65 36.04
CA LYS A 48 -14.79 -15.56 35.40
C LYS A 48 -14.76 -16.18 33.99
N TYR A 49 -15.69 -17.08 33.70
CA TYR A 49 -15.83 -17.78 32.42
C TYR A 49 -16.81 -17.10 31.47
N LEU A 50 -17.23 -15.85 31.73
CA LEU A 50 -18.14 -15.16 30.84
C LEU A 50 -17.45 -14.86 29.51
N GLU A 51 -17.93 -15.49 28.44
CA GLU A 51 -17.38 -15.33 27.09
C GLU A 51 -18.07 -14.25 26.28
N TYR A 52 -19.36 -13.98 26.55
CA TYR A 52 -20.18 -13.09 25.72
C TYR A 52 -21.08 -12.17 26.52
N ILE A 53 -21.34 -10.98 25.97
CA ILE A 53 -22.39 -10.07 26.43
C ILE A 53 -23.26 -9.57 25.28
N TYR A 54 -24.52 -9.31 25.59
CA TYR A 54 -25.46 -8.63 24.69
C TYR A 54 -25.53 -7.15 25.08
N ILE A 55 -25.30 -6.26 24.12
CA ILE A 55 -25.42 -4.81 24.31
C ILE A 55 -26.30 -4.18 23.22
N PRO A 56 -26.88 -2.98 23.45
CA PRO A 56 -27.61 -2.25 22.43
C PRO A 56 -26.74 -1.98 21.19
N THR A 57 -27.29 -2.19 20.00
CA THR A 57 -26.54 -2.02 18.74
C THR A 57 -26.04 -0.60 18.53
N ASP A 58 -26.81 0.41 18.92
CA ASP A 58 -26.42 1.83 18.89
C ASP A 58 -25.21 2.12 19.80
N LYS A 59 -25.17 1.54 21.00
CA LYS A 59 -24.02 1.65 21.92
C LYS A 59 -22.77 0.95 21.38
N TYR A 60 -22.97 -0.17 20.68
CA TYR A 60 -21.88 -0.84 19.99
C TYR A 60 -21.32 0.02 18.85
N GLU A 61 -22.19 0.61 18.02
CA GLU A 61 -21.81 1.49 16.91
C GLU A 61 -21.06 2.73 17.42
N GLU A 62 -21.55 3.40 18.47
CA GLU A 62 -20.86 4.52 19.13
C GLU A 62 -19.46 4.11 19.65
N TRP A 63 -19.34 2.95 20.30
CA TRP A 63 -18.05 2.44 20.74
C TRP A 63 -17.11 2.17 19.56
N GLN A 64 -17.61 1.57 18.47
CA GLN A 64 -16.82 1.32 17.26
C GLN A 64 -16.29 2.63 16.64
N GLU A 65 -17.14 3.65 16.52
CA GLU A 65 -16.75 4.98 16.01
C GLU A 65 -15.69 5.65 16.88
N GLU A 66 -15.77 5.49 18.21
CA GLU A 66 -14.76 6.00 19.14
C GLU A 66 -13.44 5.21 19.10
N GLN A 67 -13.48 3.91 18.81
CA GLN A 67 -12.26 3.12 18.57
C GLN A 67 -11.59 3.48 17.23
N ILE A 68 -12.38 3.74 16.17
CA ILE A 68 -11.89 4.22 14.86
C ILE A 68 -11.18 5.58 15.00
N SER A 69 -11.64 6.42 15.94
CA SER A 69 -11.01 7.70 16.24
C SER A 69 -9.69 7.59 17.02
N LYS A 70 -9.36 6.39 17.54
CA LYS A 70 -8.14 6.12 18.33
C LYS A 70 -7.15 5.19 17.63
N THR A 71 -7.41 4.77 16.39
CA THR A 71 -6.52 3.91 15.61
C THR A 71 -5.21 4.65 15.30
N GLU A 72 -4.09 4.16 15.83
CA GLU A 72 -2.77 4.66 15.46
C GLU A 72 -2.49 4.26 14.00
N LYS A 73 -2.29 5.26 13.13
CA LYS A 73 -1.73 5.03 11.80
C LYS A 73 -0.31 4.47 11.98
N ILE A 74 0.03 3.44 11.23
CA ILE A 74 1.41 2.93 11.21
C ILE A 74 2.25 3.93 10.40
N ASP A 75 3.21 4.66 11.02
CA ASP A 75 4.23 5.38 10.24
C ASP A 75 5.16 4.34 9.61
N VAL A 76 4.83 3.97 8.38
CA VAL A 76 5.59 2.97 7.65
C VAL A 76 7.03 3.46 7.47
N ASN A 77 7.96 2.61 7.93
CA ASN A 77 9.41 2.78 7.88
C ASN A 77 9.98 3.84 8.84
N GLU A 78 10.18 3.47 10.11
CA GLU A 78 10.98 4.23 11.07
C GLU A 78 12.49 4.16 10.78
N GLN A 79 12.94 3.15 10.03
CA GLN A 79 14.36 2.98 9.74
C GLN A 79 14.88 4.05 8.80
N GLN A 80 16.10 4.51 9.08
CA GLN A 80 16.75 5.56 8.30
C GLN A 80 17.03 5.11 6.86
N SER A 81 17.29 3.82 6.63
CA SER A 81 17.47 3.26 5.28
C SER A 81 17.06 1.78 5.21
N ILE A 82 16.44 1.39 4.10
CA ILE A 82 16.02 0.03 3.77
C ILE A 82 16.25 -0.22 2.28
N THR A 83 16.74 -1.41 1.93
CA THR A 83 16.81 -1.87 0.54
C THR A 83 15.68 -2.88 0.27
N TYR A 84 14.91 -2.64 -0.78
CA TYR A 84 13.86 -3.54 -1.26
C TYR A 84 14.29 -4.23 -2.55
N GLY A 85 14.13 -5.54 -2.61
CA GLY A 85 14.02 -6.27 -3.87
C GLY A 85 12.61 -6.15 -4.40
N VAL A 86 12.48 -5.80 -5.68
CA VAL A 86 11.18 -5.73 -6.38
C VAL A 86 11.19 -6.75 -7.51
N LEU A 87 10.17 -7.60 -7.54
CA LEU A 87 9.92 -8.60 -8.58
C LEU A 87 8.49 -8.42 -9.09
N VAL A 88 8.35 -8.26 -10.41
CA VAL A 88 7.07 -8.20 -11.11
C VAL A 88 7.08 -9.30 -12.18
N LEU A 89 6.15 -10.24 -12.05
CA LEU A 89 5.92 -11.29 -13.05
C LEU A 89 4.67 -10.95 -13.87
N GLN A 90 4.76 -11.12 -15.18
CA GLN A 90 3.66 -10.96 -16.13
C GLN A 90 3.31 -12.34 -16.71
N PRO A 91 2.33 -13.06 -16.14
CA PRO A 91 2.04 -14.44 -16.53
C PRO A 91 1.67 -14.63 -18.01
N SER A 92 1.01 -13.64 -18.61
CA SER A 92 0.56 -13.71 -20.02
C SER A 92 1.71 -13.74 -21.02
N SER A 93 2.84 -13.10 -20.70
CA SER A 93 4.03 -13.04 -21.56
C SER A 93 5.20 -13.84 -21.00
N ASN A 94 5.04 -14.44 -19.81
CA ASN A 94 6.12 -15.04 -19.03
C ASN A 94 7.31 -14.07 -18.82
N THR A 95 7.02 -12.78 -18.69
CA THR A 95 8.03 -11.75 -18.47
C THR A 95 8.27 -11.54 -16.98
N LYS A 96 9.53 -11.59 -16.58
CA LYS A 96 9.99 -11.29 -15.23
C LYS A 96 10.76 -9.97 -15.25
N ILE A 97 10.38 -9.02 -14.39
CA ILE A 97 11.08 -7.74 -14.21
C ILE A 97 11.54 -7.68 -12.76
N HIS A 98 12.81 -7.44 -12.50
CA HIS A 98 13.30 -7.25 -11.14
C HIS A 98 14.39 -6.20 -11.02
N TYR A 99 14.48 -5.57 -9.85
CA TYR A 99 15.45 -4.53 -9.53
C TYR A 99 15.52 -4.30 -8.02
N LEU A 100 16.55 -3.59 -7.56
CA LEU A 100 16.67 -3.13 -6.18
C LEU A 100 16.31 -1.65 -6.07
N ILE A 101 15.63 -1.30 -4.98
CA ILE A 101 15.39 0.09 -4.56
C ILE A 101 16.02 0.29 -3.19
N HIS A 102 16.85 1.33 -3.06
CA HIS A 102 17.28 1.81 -1.76
C HIS A 102 16.41 2.99 -1.38
N LEU A 103 15.71 2.85 -0.26
CA LEU A 103 14.88 3.87 0.32
C LEU A 103 15.58 4.43 1.55
N LYS A 104 15.65 5.76 1.64
CA LYS A 104 16.23 6.47 2.78
C LYS A 104 15.25 7.51 3.30
N LYS A 105 14.96 7.50 4.60
CA LYS A 105 14.17 8.55 5.26
C LYS A 105 15.03 9.80 5.39
N LEU A 106 14.56 10.91 4.81
CA LEU A 106 15.19 12.23 4.94
C LEU A 106 14.57 13.03 6.10
N SER A 107 13.24 12.94 6.22
CA SER A 107 12.43 13.49 7.31
C SER A 107 11.15 12.68 7.46
N GLU A 108 10.24 13.09 8.34
CA GLU A 108 8.92 12.45 8.52
C GLU A 108 8.12 12.35 7.21
N HIS A 109 8.12 13.43 6.43
CA HIS A 109 7.38 13.56 5.17
C HIS A 109 8.28 13.55 3.92
N SER A 110 9.55 13.14 4.04
CA SER A 110 10.47 13.14 2.89
C SER A 110 11.33 11.89 2.82
N ILE A 111 11.45 11.35 1.61
CA ILE A 111 12.24 10.16 1.32
C ILE A 111 13.14 10.39 0.10
N SER A 112 14.27 9.71 0.10
CA SER A 112 15.14 9.56 -1.07
C SER A 112 15.03 8.12 -1.57
N LEU A 113 14.84 7.95 -2.87
CA LEU A 113 14.88 6.66 -3.54
C LEU A 113 16.06 6.64 -4.50
N SER A 114 16.84 5.57 -4.49
CA SER A 114 17.70 5.20 -5.61
C SER A 114 17.31 3.82 -6.10
N ARG A 115 17.51 3.57 -7.39
CA ARG A 115 17.20 2.30 -8.04
C ARG A 115 18.45 1.77 -8.71
N GLU A 116 18.72 0.49 -8.51
CA GLU A 116 19.74 -0.22 -9.26
C GLU A 116 19.24 -0.56 -10.68
N GLN A 117 20.09 -1.24 -11.46
CA GLN A 117 19.75 -1.68 -12.80
C GLN A 117 18.50 -2.56 -12.82
N VAL A 118 17.66 -2.35 -13.83
CA VAL A 118 16.48 -3.20 -14.07
C VAL A 118 16.88 -4.40 -14.92
N PHE A 119 16.46 -5.58 -14.49
CA PHE A 119 16.63 -6.82 -15.21
C PHE A 119 15.29 -7.32 -15.75
N VAL A 120 15.31 -7.80 -16.99
CA VAL A 120 14.18 -8.43 -17.67
C VAL A 120 14.57 -9.87 -18.00
N ASN A 121 13.81 -10.84 -17.48
CA ASN A 121 14.09 -12.28 -17.60
C ASN A 121 15.54 -12.64 -17.18
N ASP A 122 15.97 -12.11 -16.03
CA ASP A 122 17.32 -12.33 -15.46
C ASP A 122 18.48 -11.80 -16.31
N ALA A 123 18.19 -10.98 -17.33
CA ALA A 123 19.18 -10.33 -18.17
C ALA A 123 19.05 -8.80 -18.10
N ALA A 124 20.17 -8.12 -18.31
CA ALA A 124 20.13 -6.68 -18.61
C ALA A 124 19.27 -6.46 -19.87
N PRO A 125 18.57 -5.32 -19.98
CA PRO A 125 17.67 -5.10 -21.10
C PRO A 125 18.45 -5.13 -22.41
N ASP A 126 17.99 -5.91 -23.38
CA ASP A 126 18.72 -6.12 -24.64
C ASP A 126 18.11 -5.33 -25.80
N LEU A 127 16.80 -5.10 -25.76
CA LEU A 127 16.12 -4.34 -26.80
C LEU A 127 16.57 -2.88 -26.77
N VAL A 128 16.78 -2.30 -27.95
CA VAL A 128 17.21 -0.90 -28.15
C VAL A 128 16.34 0.08 -27.33
N LEU A 129 15.02 -0.13 -27.36
CA LEU A 129 14.06 0.68 -26.63
C LEU A 129 14.24 0.54 -25.11
N GLU A 130 14.44 -0.68 -24.61
CA GLU A 130 14.61 -0.93 -23.18
C GLU A 130 15.92 -0.36 -22.66
N LYS A 131 17.03 -0.53 -23.39
CA LYS A 131 18.34 0.07 -23.07
C LYS A 131 18.25 1.60 -23.01
N MET A 132 17.52 2.20 -23.95
CA MET A 132 17.30 3.65 -23.97
C MET A 132 16.48 4.14 -22.78
N MET A 133 15.44 3.40 -22.39
CA MET A 133 14.61 3.71 -21.22
C MET A 133 15.36 3.50 -19.90
N ASP A 134 16.16 2.44 -19.79
CA ASP A 134 17.01 2.17 -18.64
C ASP A 134 18.04 3.28 -18.45
N LEU A 135 18.77 3.62 -19.51
CA LEU A 135 19.71 4.75 -19.50
C LEU A 135 19.02 6.07 -19.15
N ALA A 136 17.86 6.35 -19.75
CA ALA A 136 17.10 7.55 -19.42
C ALA A 136 16.72 7.61 -17.94
N SER A 137 16.36 6.47 -17.33
CA SER A 137 15.96 6.41 -15.93
C SER A 137 17.09 6.74 -14.94
N THR A 138 18.36 6.57 -15.34
CA THR A 138 19.51 6.90 -14.48
C THR A 138 19.57 8.38 -14.11
N ALA A 139 19.02 9.28 -14.94
CA ALA A 139 18.94 10.70 -14.62
C ALA A 139 17.98 10.99 -13.45
N LEU A 140 16.91 10.20 -13.34
CA LEU A 140 15.86 10.38 -12.33
C LEU A 140 16.39 10.11 -10.92
N TYR A 141 17.28 9.14 -10.76
CA TYR A 141 17.77 8.73 -9.44
C TYR A 141 19.13 9.38 -9.10
N PRO A 142 19.42 9.64 -7.80
CA PRO A 142 18.50 9.54 -6.68
C PRO A 142 17.34 10.53 -6.82
N LEU A 143 16.15 10.11 -6.41
CA LEU A 143 14.91 10.87 -6.45
C LEU A 143 14.53 11.24 -5.02
N GLU A 144 14.52 12.53 -4.70
CA GLU A 144 14.09 13.02 -3.40
C GLU A 144 12.70 13.63 -3.51
N ILE A 145 11.76 13.12 -2.73
CA ILE A 145 10.38 13.61 -2.71
C ILE A 145 9.94 13.96 -1.30
N SER A 146 9.06 14.95 -1.21
CA SER A 146 8.20 15.16 -0.05
C SER A 146 6.76 14.85 -0.40
N VAL A 147 6.02 14.35 0.59
CA VAL A 147 4.61 14.04 0.47
C VAL A 147 3.78 14.89 1.42
N ASP A 148 2.53 15.17 1.05
CA ASP A 148 1.59 15.85 1.92
C ASP A 148 0.98 14.89 2.96
N GLU A 149 0.07 15.41 3.79
CA GLU A 149 -0.65 14.64 4.82
C GLU A 149 -1.58 13.54 4.25
N HIS A 150 -1.90 13.64 2.95
CA HIS A 150 -2.65 12.64 2.19
C HIS A 150 -1.73 11.70 1.41
N GLY A 151 -0.41 11.83 1.59
CA GLY A 151 0.67 11.10 0.94
C GLY A 151 0.76 11.26 -0.58
N ALA A 152 0.17 12.31 -1.13
CA ALA A 152 0.44 12.73 -2.50
C ALA A 152 1.80 13.43 -2.57
N ILE A 153 2.47 13.32 -3.72
CA ILE A 153 3.78 13.95 -3.91
C ILE A 153 3.60 15.47 -4.06
N ASP A 154 4.05 16.21 -3.06
CA ASP A 154 3.98 17.67 -3.02
C ASP A 154 5.16 18.28 -3.81
N LYS A 155 6.38 17.79 -3.57
CA LYS A 155 7.60 18.36 -4.15
C LYS A 155 8.66 17.32 -4.44
N ILE A 156 9.44 17.58 -5.48
CA ILE A 156 10.70 16.88 -5.78
C ILE A 156 11.86 17.75 -5.30
N GLY A 157 12.51 17.34 -4.21
CA GLY A 157 13.54 18.11 -3.50
C GLY A 157 14.77 18.43 -4.35
N ASN A 158 15.17 17.48 -5.21
CA ASN A 158 16.38 17.56 -6.02
C ASN A 158 16.11 17.68 -7.53
N ALA A 159 14.97 18.26 -7.92
CA ALA A 159 14.56 18.36 -9.32
C ALA A 159 15.58 19.08 -10.23
N GLN A 160 16.28 20.11 -9.73
CA GLN A 160 17.31 20.81 -10.50
C GLN A 160 18.53 19.92 -10.77
N GLU A 161 18.89 19.05 -9.83
CA GLU A 161 19.96 18.07 -10.02
C GLU A 161 19.55 17.01 -11.04
N ILE A 162 18.32 16.50 -10.97
CA ILE A 162 17.74 15.57 -11.96
C ILE A 162 17.81 16.19 -13.37
N LYS A 163 17.35 17.45 -13.53
CA LYS A 163 17.43 18.19 -14.80
C LYS A 163 18.87 18.33 -15.30
N SER A 164 19.80 18.62 -14.39
CA SER A 164 21.23 18.73 -14.71
C SER A 164 21.81 17.38 -15.18
N ARG A 165 21.52 16.27 -14.48
CA ARG A 165 21.95 14.91 -14.88
C ARG A 165 21.38 14.52 -16.24
N TRP A 166 20.12 14.84 -16.49
CA TRP A 166 19.49 14.62 -17.79
C TRP A 166 20.22 15.40 -18.89
N LYS A 167 20.32 16.73 -18.76
CA LYS A 167 20.87 17.62 -19.81
C LYS A 167 22.37 17.42 -20.06
N LYS A 168 23.16 17.20 -19.02
CA LYS A 168 24.64 17.16 -19.12
C LYS A 168 25.18 15.76 -19.40
N ASN A 169 24.52 14.71 -18.93
CA ASN A 169 25.09 13.36 -18.96
C ASN A 169 24.24 12.41 -19.82
N THR A 170 22.95 12.33 -19.52
CA THR A 170 22.09 11.23 -20.03
C THR A 170 21.59 11.49 -21.44
N LEU A 171 21.06 12.68 -21.70
CA LEU A 171 20.57 13.07 -23.03
C LEU A 171 21.67 13.01 -24.10
N PRO A 172 22.88 13.56 -23.89
CA PRO A 172 23.98 13.43 -24.86
C PRO A 172 24.36 11.97 -25.13
N SER A 173 24.40 11.13 -24.08
CA SER A 173 24.69 9.70 -24.23
C SER A 173 23.64 8.99 -25.08
N ILE A 174 22.36 9.25 -24.84
CA ILE A 174 21.27 8.69 -25.65
C ILE A 174 21.38 9.14 -27.12
N GLN A 175 21.63 10.43 -27.36
CA GLN A 175 21.74 10.98 -28.72
C GLN A 175 22.96 10.44 -29.49
N GLN A 176 24.01 10.02 -28.79
CA GLN A 176 25.20 9.42 -29.40
C GLN A 176 24.94 8.02 -29.95
N TYR A 177 24.16 7.19 -29.23
CA TYR A 177 23.98 5.78 -29.55
C TYR A 177 22.68 5.47 -30.30
N TYR A 178 21.67 6.34 -30.24
CA TYR A 178 20.34 6.08 -30.80
C TYR A 178 19.94 7.16 -31.81
N ALA A 179 19.73 6.76 -33.06
CA ALA A 179 19.34 7.63 -34.17
C ALA A 179 18.04 7.16 -34.86
N GLY A 180 17.39 8.07 -35.59
CA GLY A 180 16.16 7.82 -36.35
C GLY A 180 14.89 8.40 -35.70
N ASP A 181 13.80 8.44 -36.46
CA ASP A 181 12.57 9.16 -36.08
C ASP A 181 11.91 8.62 -34.80
N VAL A 182 11.95 7.29 -34.61
CA VAL A 182 11.40 6.65 -33.40
C VAL A 182 12.19 7.06 -32.16
N ALA A 183 13.51 7.00 -32.22
CA ALA A 183 14.39 7.44 -31.14
C ALA A 183 14.21 8.94 -30.87
N ALA A 184 14.19 9.78 -31.91
CA ALA A 184 13.99 11.22 -31.78
C ALA A 184 12.64 11.57 -31.13
N ASN A 185 11.57 10.84 -31.47
CA ASN A 185 10.27 11.02 -30.83
C ASN A 185 10.30 10.62 -29.34
N LEU A 186 10.98 9.53 -28.99
CA LEU A 186 11.11 9.11 -27.59
C LEU A 186 11.95 10.10 -26.79
N VAL A 187 13.08 10.58 -27.34
CA VAL A 187 13.90 11.64 -26.72
C VAL A 187 13.05 12.87 -26.42
N ARG A 188 12.24 13.35 -27.37
CA ARG A 188 11.37 14.51 -27.13
C ARG A 188 10.38 14.31 -25.98
N LYS A 189 9.83 13.09 -25.83
CA LYS A 189 8.94 12.76 -24.71
C LYS A 189 9.69 12.76 -23.38
N MET A 190 10.89 12.16 -23.34
CA MET A 190 11.73 12.13 -22.13
C MET A 190 12.23 13.51 -21.75
N ASP A 191 12.63 14.32 -22.73
CA ASP A 191 13.07 15.69 -22.51
C ASP A 191 11.92 16.53 -21.91
N SER A 192 10.72 16.43 -22.47
CA SER A 192 9.55 17.12 -21.89
C SER A 192 9.21 16.63 -20.47
N PHE A 193 9.41 15.35 -20.15
CA PHE A 193 9.24 14.82 -18.81
C PHE A 193 10.23 15.46 -17.84
N TYR A 194 11.53 15.46 -18.17
CA TYR A 194 12.57 16.00 -17.30
C TYR A 194 12.49 17.51 -17.15
N GLU A 195 12.09 18.25 -18.18
CA GLU A 195 11.88 19.69 -18.08
C GLU A 195 10.74 20.08 -17.15
N LYS A 196 9.69 19.24 -17.05
CA LYS A 196 8.50 19.51 -16.24
C LYS A 196 8.52 18.85 -14.86
N ILE A 197 9.57 18.11 -14.53
CA ILE A 197 9.61 17.25 -13.34
C ILE A 197 9.34 18.01 -12.02
N ASP A 198 9.80 19.26 -11.90
CA ASP A 198 9.56 20.13 -10.72
C ASP A 198 8.17 20.78 -10.67
N THR A 199 7.48 20.90 -11.80
CA THR A 199 6.18 21.58 -11.92
C THR A 199 5.02 20.61 -12.13
N SER A 200 5.31 19.32 -12.29
CA SER A 200 4.31 18.28 -12.49
C SER A 200 4.71 17.00 -11.74
N PRO A 201 4.63 16.98 -10.39
CA PRO A 201 4.91 15.79 -9.58
C PRO A 201 4.05 14.57 -9.98
N SER A 202 2.87 14.81 -10.56
CA SER A 202 2.00 13.77 -11.11
C SER A 202 2.64 12.92 -12.22
N LEU A 203 3.74 13.38 -12.81
CA LEU A 203 4.55 12.58 -13.74
C LEU A 203 5.14 11.32 -13.08
N LEU A 204 5.34 11.35 -11.75
CA LEU A 204 5.81 10.22 -10.95
C LEU A 204 4.71 9.22 -10.60
N GLU A 205 3.44 9.51 -10.91
CA GLU A 205 2.33 8.57 -10.67
C GLU A 205 2.44 7.27 -11.46
N LYS A 206 3.33 7.23 -12.46
CA LYS A 206 3.59 6.03 -13.26
C LYS A 206 4.59 5.08 -12.62
N ASP A 207 5.29 5.48 -11.57
CA ASP A 207 6.21 4.59 -10.86
C ASP A 207 5.40 3.63 -9.97
N PHE A 208 5.33 2.36 -10.41
CA PHE A 208 4.55 1.32 -9.75
C PHE A 208 4.94 1.13 -8.28
N PHE A 209 6.24 1.04 -7.99
CA PHE A 209 6.70 0.84 -6.62
C PHE A 209 6.35 2.03 -5.75
N LEU A 210 6.62 3.24 -6.24
CA LEU A 210 6.39 4.47 -5.48
C LEU A 210 4.90 4.65 -5.15
N GLN A 211 4.01 4.44 -6.11
CA GLN A 211 2.56 4.55 -5.88
C GLN A 211 2.07 3.53 -4.85
N LEU A 212 2.50 2.27 -4.97
CA LEU A 212 2.11 1.23 -4.02
C LEU A 212 2.66 1.53 -2.62
N PHE A 213 3.93 1.93 -2.52
CA PHE A 213 4.57 2.26 -1.25
C PHE A 213 3.89 3.44 -0.54
N LEU A 214 3.64 4.53 -1.26
CA LEU A 214 2.97 5.71 -0.70
C LEU A 214 1.54 5.39 -0.26
N PHE A 215 0.79 4.63 -1.08
CA PHE A 215 -0.55 4.18 -0.71
C PHE A 215 -0.56 3.40 0.60
N LEU A 216 0.39 2.47 0.77
CA LEU A 216 0.52 1.70 2.00
C LEU A 216 0.89 2.59 3.20
N LYS A 217 1.80 3.54 3.02
CA LYS A 217 2.19 4.48 4.09
C LYS A 217 1.00 5.28 4.65
N ILE A 218 0.01 5.62 3.83
CA ILE A 218 -1.15 6.42 4.27
C ILE A 218 -2.26 5.55 4.89
N ASN A 219 -2.48 4.36 4.33
CA ASN A 219 -3.71 3.59 4.57
C ASN A 219 -3.51 2.36 5.49
N LEU A 220 -2.28 2.01 5.85
CA LEU A 220 -2.04 0.90 6.77
C LEU A 220 -2.41 1.28 8.21
N GLN A 221 -3.31 0.49 8.79
CA GLN A 221 -3.75 0.60 10.18
C GLN A 221 -3.62 -0.75 10.89
N GLU A 222 -3.28 -0.74 12.18
CA GLU A 222 -3.00 -1.97 12.93
C GLU A 222 -4.24 -2.82 13.22
N THR A 223 -5.38 -2.19 13.50
CA THR A 223 -6.50 -2.87 14.16
C THR A 223 -7.82 -2.77 13.41
N SER A 224 -7.97 -1.80 12.51
CA SER A 224 -9.20 -1.60 11.75
C SER A 224 -9.12 -2.17 10.34
N ARG A 225 -10.31 -2.39 9.75
CA ARG A 225 -10.46 -2.56 8.31
C ARG A 225 -10.95 -1.27 7.71
N GLU A 226 -10.24 -0.79 6.70
CA GLU A 226 -10.53 0.46 6.02
C GLU A 226 -10.83 0.23 4.56
N THR A 227 -11.64 1.12 4.00
CA THR A 227 -11.83 1.19 2.55
C THR A 227 -11.05 2.35 1.97
N ALA A 228 -10.25 2.09 0.94
CA ALA A 228 -9.51 3.12 0.24
C ALA A 228 -9.44 2.83 -1.25
N ASP A 229 -9.35 3.90 -2.05
CA ASP A 229 -9.14 3.80 -3.48
C ASP A 229 -7.65 3.76 -3.81
N LEU A 230 -7.17 2.66 -4.38
CA LEU A 230 -5.81 2.58 -4.93
C LEU A 230 -5.86 2.89 -6.42
N SER A 231 -5.25 4.01 -6.83
CA SER A 231 -5.10 4.34 -8.25
C SER A 231 -3.65 4.17 -8.69
N ILE A 232 -3.37 3.19 -9.56
CA ILE A 232 -2.00 2.77 -9.91
C ILE A 232 -1.88 2.44 -11.41
N TYR A 233 -0.69 2.62 -11.99
CA TYR A 233 -0.36 2.14 -13.32
C TYR A 233 0.22 0.72 -13.23
N LEU A 234 -0.40 -0.25 -13.90
CA LEU A 234 0.18 -1.57 -14.04
C LEU A 234 1.15 -1.60 -15.23
N PRO A 235 2.30 -2.27 -15.14
CA PRO A 235 3.23 -2.39 -16.28
C PRO A 235 2.64 -3.05 -17.53
N VAL A 236 1.51 -3.74 -17.39
CA VAL A 236 0.81 -4.46 -18.47
C VAL A 236 -0.38 -3.69 -19.07
N VAL A 237 -0.68 -2.48 -18.56
CA VAL A 237 -1.83 -1.67 -18.98
C VAL A 237 -1.43 -0.22 -19.22
N PRO A 238 -1.77 0.41 -20.37
CA PRO A 238 -1.30 1.75 -20.73
C PRO A 238 -2.07 2.91 -20.06
N ARG A 239 -2.89 2.62 -19.06
CA ARG A 239 -3.75 3.59 -18.36
C ARG A 239 -3.72 3.37 -16.85
N LYS A 240 -4.10 4.40 -16.09
CA LYS A 240 -4.27 4.32 -14.64
C LYS A 240 -5.48 3.44 -14.33
N ILE A 241 -5.34 2.53 -13.37
CA ILE A 241 -6.39 1.66 -12.87
C ILE A 241 -6.71 2.05 -11.44
N THR A 242 -7.99 2.21 -11.12
CA THR A 242 -8.45 2.47 -9.76
C THR A 242 -9.15 1.23 -9.21
N TYR A 243 -8.70 0.74 -8.07
CA TYR A 243 -9.32 -0.32 -7.30
C TYR A 243 -10.06 0.27 -6.11
N GLN A 244 -11.28 -0.19 -5.86
CA GLN A 244 -11.92 -0.04 -4.56
C GLN A 244 -11.40 -1.16 -3.67
N THR A 245 -10.64 -0.81 -2.63
CA THR A 245 -9.95 -1.79 -1.77
C THR A 245 -10.49 -1.79 -0.35
N ILE A 246 -10.41 -2.95 0.29
CA ILE A 246 -10.52 -3.16 1.73
C ILE A 246 -9.14 -3.58 2.22
N ILE A 247 -8.64 -2.88 3.23
CA ILE A 247 -7.31 -3.04 3.82
C ILE A 247 -7.52 -3.40 5.29
N GLY A 248 -6.80 -4.37 5.82
CA GLY A 248 -6.74 -4.54 7.28
C GLY A 248 -6.11 -5.85 7.73
N PRO A 249 -6.12 -6.13 9.03
CA PRO A 249 -5.38 -7.25 9.61
C PRO A 249 -5.87 -8.60 9.06
N ARG A 250 -4.89 -9.48 8.81
CA ARG A 250 -5.15 -10.86 8.39
C ARG A 250 -5.28 -11.76 9.62
N ASN A 251 -6.36 -12.52 9.70
CA ASN A 251 -6.67 -13.42 10.82
C ASN A 251 -5.80 -14.71 10.88
N ARG A 252 -4.56 -14.69 10.40
CA ARG A 252 -3.64 -15.84 10.45
C ARG A 252 -2.56 -15.60 11.50
N SER A 253 -2.00 -16.69 12.05
CA SER A 253 -0.89 -16.63 13.00
C SER A 253 0.31 -15.94 12.35
N ALA A 254 0.48 -14.65 12.63
CA ALA A 254 1.73 -13.97 12.38
C ALA A 254 2.78 -14.48 13.38
N SER A 255 4.07 -14.40 13.02
CA SER A 255 5.13 -14.54 14.02
C SER A 255 4.99 -13.43 15.06
N ALA A 256 5.55 -13.62 16.26
CA ALA A 256 5.46 -12.63 17.34
C ALA A 256 5.98 -11.23 16.93
N ASP A 257 6.91 -11.19 15.96
CA ASP A 257 7.56 -9.97 15.50
C ASP A 257 6.94 -9.36 14.23
N GLN A 258 5.91 -10.00 13.66
CA GLN A 258 5.28 -9.54 12.43
C GLN A 258 3.81 -9.24 12.60
N MET A 259 3.35 -8.26 11.83
CA MET A 259 1.95 -8.00 11.57
C MET A 259 1.67 -8.36 10.11
N LEU A 260 0.56 -9.05 9.87
CA LEU A 260 0.09 -9.37 8.53
C LEU A 260 -1.14 -8.53 8.20
N VAL A 261 -1.06 -7.76 7.12
CA VAL A 261 -2.16 -6.98 6.56
C VAL A 261 -2.52 -7.57 5.20
N GLU A 262 -3.80 -7.59 4.88
CA GLU A 262 -4.31 -8.01 3.59
C GLU A 262 -5.03 -6.85 2.91
N ILE A 263 -4.80 -6.69 1.60
CA ILE A 263 -5.52 -5.77 0.73
C ILE A 263 -6.26 -6.59 -0.30
N ARG A 264 -7.58 -6.43 -0.36
CA ARG A 264 -8.43 -7.02 -1.40
C ARG A 264 -9.31 -5.98 -2.03
N GLY A 265 -9.60 -6.12 -3.31
CA GLY A 265 -10.45 -5.17 -3.98
C GLY A 265 -10.74 -5.51 -5.42
N HIS A 266 -11.57 -4.67 -6.03
CA HIS A 266 -12.03 -4.82 -7.39
C HIS A 266 -11.77 -3.52 -8.16
N GLN A 267 -11.45 -3.65 -9.44
CA GLN A 267 -11.33 -2.52 -10.34
C GLN A 267 -12.67 -1.77 -10.42
N LYS A 268 -12.65 -0.45 -10.20
CA LYS A 268 -13.80 0.41 -10.45
C LYS A 268 -14.12 0.44 -11.95
N LYS A 269 -15.41 0.40 -12.28
CA LYS A 269 -15.87 0.57 -13.66
C LYS A 269 -15.51 1.98 -14.13
N ASP A 270 -14.82 2.05 -15.26
CA ASP A 270 -14.64 3.28 -16.03
C ASP A 270 -15.62 3.24 -17.22
N TYR A 271 -15.94 4.40 -17.81
CA TYR A 271 -16.81 4.54 -18.99
C TYR A 271 -16.39 3.65 -20.17
N ARG A 272 -15.13 3.18 -20.20
CA ARG A 272 -14.57 2.30 -21.24
C ARG A 272 -14.58 0.81 -20.88
N SER A 273 -14.90 0.43 -19.65
CA SER A 273 -14.89 -0.95 -19.15
C SER A 273 -16.30 -1.53 -19.23
N THR A 274 -16.50 -2.57 -20.05
CA THR A 274 -17.82 -3.23 -20.16
C THR A 274 -18.02 -4.29 -19.09
N SER A 275 -16.93 -4.73 -18.45
CA SER A 275 -16.93 -5.63 -17.30
C SER A 275 -16.09 -5.07 -16.13
N SER A 276 -16.18 -5.72 -14.97
CA SER A 276 -15.45 -5.38 -13.73
C SER A 276 -14.52 -6.53 -13.35
N VAL A 277 -13.67 -6.98 -14.28
CA VAL A 277 -12.91 -8.24 -14.10
C VAL A 277 -11.61 -8.04 -13.32
N GLY A 278 -11.09 -6.81 -13.22
CA GLY A 278 -9.86 -6.55 -12.49
C GLY A 278 -10.02 -6.71 -10.97
N ASN A 279 -9.04 -7.37 -10.34
CA ASN A 279 -8.97 -7.60 -8.91
C ASN A 279 -7.57 -7.29 -8.37
N ILE A 280 -7.51 -6.93 -7.09
CA ILE A 280 -6.28 -6.82 -6.32
C ILE A 280 -6.37 -7.73 -5.10
N SER A 281 -5.28 -8.46 -4.83
CA SER A 281 -5.11 -9.28 -3.64
C SER A 281 -3.64 -9.25 -3.24
N LEU A 282 -3.31 -8.49 -2.20
CA LEU A 282 -1.95 -8.34 -1.66
C LEU A 282 -1.90 -8.75 -0.20
N ASP A 283 -0.85 -9.47 0.16
CA ASP A 283 -0.44 -9.77 1.53
C ASP A 283 0.79 -8.92 1.87
N ILE A 284 0.71 -8.16 2.95
CA ILE A 284 1.77 -7.27 3.44
C ILE A 284 2.23 -7.77 4.80
N SER A 285 3.53 -7.95 4.94
CA SER A 285 4.18 -8.26 6.22
C SER A 285 4.88 -7.02 6.75
N ILE A 286 4.59 -6.62 7.98
CA ILE A 286 5.15 -5.43 8.63
C ILE A 286 5.88 -5.88 9.89
N SER A 287 7.07 -5.34 10.13
CA SER A 287 7.83 -5.56 11.37
C SER A 287 7.16 -4.79 12.52
N ARG A 288 6.76 -5.49 13.59
CA ARG A 288 6.22 -4.84 14.80
C ARG A 288 7.25 -4.01 15.56
N ARG A 289 8.54 -4.26 15.33
CA ARG A 289 9.63 -3.55 16.00
C ARG A 289 9.99 -2.23 15.30
N THR A 290 9.91 -2.20 13.98
CA THR A 290 10.42 -1.08 13.17
C THR A 290 9.35 -0.40 12.32
N HIS A 291 8.12 -0.91 12.36
CA HIS A 291 7.00 -0.51 11.49
C HIS A 291 7.33 -0.51 9.99
N ALA A 292 8.41 -1.18 9.60
CA ALA A 292 8.83 -1.29 8.20
C ALA A 292 8.00 -2.36 7.50
N ILE A 293 7.58 -2.09 6.26
CA ILE A 293 7.11 -3.14 5.36
C ILE A 293 8.29 -4.06 5.10
N THR A 294 8.15 -5.33 5.49
CA THR A 294 9.16 -6.38 5.28
C THR A 294 8.92 -7.16 4.00
N ALA A 295 7.65 -7.31 3.61
CA ALA A 295 7.26 -7.93 2.35
C ALA A 295 5.89 -7.45 1.85
N ILE A 296 5.69 -7.45 0.53
CA ILE A 296 4.41 -7.31 -0.16
C ILE A 296 4.37 -8.41 -1.21
N THR A 297 3.35 -9.27 -1.20
CA THR A 297 3.21 -10.36 -2.17
C THR A 297 1.78 -10.47 -2.65
N GLY A 298 1.56 -10.75 -3.93
CA GLY A 298 0.22 -11.05 -4.43
C GLY A 298 -0.01 -10.66 -5.86
N MET A 299 -1.28 -10.49 -6.23
CA MET A 299 -1.71 -10.32 -7.61
C MET A 299 -2.50 -9.03 -7.79
N LEU A 300 -2.27 -8.37 -8.93
CA LEU A 300 -3.09 -7.27 -9.44
C LEU A 300 -3.51 -7.62 -10.86
N SER A 301 -4.76 -7.34 -11.20
CA SER A 301 -5.31 -7.60 -12.52
C SER A 301 -6.24 -6.48 -12.94
N ALA A 302 -6.23 -6.16 -14.23
CA ALA A 302 -7.07 -5.15 -14.81
C ALA A 302 -7.59 -5.59 -16.18
N GLU A 303 -8.78 -5.11 -16.53
CA GLU A 303 -9.33 -5.31 -17.87
C GLU A 303 -8.70 -4.32 -18.86
N GLU A 304 -8.19 -4.84 -19.97
CA GLU A 304 -7.71 -4.05 -21.11
C GLU A 304 -8.15 -4.74 -22.41
N ASN A 305 -8.91 -4.03 -23.26
CA ASN A 305 -9.46 -4.55 -24.51
C ASN A 305 -10.25 -5.87 -24.34
N ASN A 306 -11.15 -5.93 -23.35
CA ASN A 306 -11.94 -7.11 -22.97
C ASN A 306 -11.10 -8.35 -22.59
N GLN A 307 -9.82 -8.16 -22.25
CA GLN A 307 -8.95 -9.20 -21.72
C GLN A 307 -8.44 -8.80 -20.35
N GLU A 308 -8.43 -9.74 -19.42
CA GLU A 308 -7.78 -9.55 -18.14
C GLU A 308 -6.26 -9.61 -18.32
N LYS A 309 -5.57 -8.56 -17.89
CA LYS A 309 -4.12 -8.48 -17.80
C LYS A 309 -3.74 -8.50 -16.34
N GLN A 310 -2.87 -9.41 -15.96
CA GLN A 310 -2.49 -9.63 -14.57
C GLN A 310 -0.98 -9.54 -14.39
N ILE A 311 -0.59 -9.16 -13.19
CA ILE A 311 0.78 -9.23 -12.68
C ILE A 311 0.78 -9.92 -11.33
N PHE A 312 1.85 -10.66 -11.06
CA PHE A 312 2.22 -11.05 -9.71
C PHE A 312 3.36 -10.15 -9.25
N VAL A 313 3.30 -9.71 -8.00
CA VAL A 313 4.26 -8.78 -7.41
C VAL A 313 4.80 -9.40 -6.14
N GLU A 314 6.12 -9.31 -5.98
CA GLU A 314 6.83 -9.63 -4.76
C GLU A 314 7.82 -8.50 -4.47
N ILE A 315 7.66 -7.85 -3.33
CA ILE A 315 8.55 -6.82 -2.80
C ILE A 315 9.02 -7.32 -1.45
N TYR A 316 10.32 -7.30 -1.18
CA TYR A 316 10.86 -7.82 0.07
C TYR A 316 12.08 -7.03 0.50
N VAL A 317 12.29 -6.92 1.82
CA VAL A 317 13.50 -6.31 2.36
C VAL A 317 14.68 -7.23 2.09
N MET A 318 15.72 -6.68 1.46
CA MET A 318 17.00 -7.36 1.33
C MET A 318 17.69 -7.30 2.70
N ASN A 319 17.77 -8.45 3.36
CA ASN A 319 18.68 -8.58 4.49
C ASN A 319 20.09 -8.62 3.91
N GLU A 320 20.93 -7.65 4.26
CA GLU A 320 22.37 -7.79 4.02
C GLU A 320 22.80 -9.07 4.76
N TYR A 321 23.23 -10.08 4.00
CA TYR A 321 24.08 -11.12 4.57
C TYR A 321 25.39 -10.45 4.93
N ILE A 322 25.46 -9.93 6.17
CA ILE A 322 26.72 -9.48 6.79
C ILE A 322 27.56 -10.70 7.12
#